data_AF-A0A3N5RAF9-F1
#
_entry.id   AF-A0A3N5RAF9-F1
#
_cell.length_a   1.000
_cell.length_b   1.000
_cell.length_c   1.000
_cell.angle_alpha   90.00
_cell.angle_beta   90.00
_cell.angle_gamma   90.00
#
_symmetry.space_group_name_H-M   'P 1'
#
loop_
_entity.id
_entity.type
_entity.pdbx_description
1 polymer ?
#
loop_
_entity_poly.entity_id
_entity_poly.type
_entity_poly.pdbx_seq_one_letter_code
_entity_poly.pdbx_strand_id
1 'polypeptide(L)'
;MNPFIEQVFSILNTNPGNLAYHLVLAFSAAGALQISLLSWRNAGSSHGGRLVLGTGLLLLVRLLLFVAAAFAWIGILSISAFPPIDRSATLFGLVLIVWLWSAPARSRLADTAVVLMALLVLTFSALTIAWWSAQDADLAYNSTWPDFLAQVFALLIILYGVVVLSIKRSEGWSTGLACLILLAIGHIAHLLFPIPGSSLPGAVRLAQMAA
;
A
#
# COMPACT_ATOMS: atom_id res chain seq x y z
N MET A 1 -6.36 18.39 15.56
CA MET A 1 -4.95 17.96 15.41
C MET A 1 -4.11 19.24 15.32
N ASN A 2 -2.77 19.23 15.24
CA ASN A 2 -2.03 20.48 15.00
C ASN A 2 -2.41 21.01 13.59
N PRO A 3 -2.82 22.28 13.40
CA PRO A 3 -3.24 22.82 12.09
C PRO A 3 -2.23 22.57 10.97
N PHE A 4 -0.94 22.52 11.28
CA PHE A 4 0.10 22.18 10.31
C PHE A 4 -0.05 20.75 9.74
N ILE A 5 -0.31 19.76 10.59
CA ILE A 5 -0.45 18.35 10.16
C ILE A 5 -1.72 18.15 9.32
N GLU A 6 -2.80 18.84 9.66
CA GLU A 6 -4.03 18.85 8.86
C GLU A 6 -3.78 19.43 7.46
N GLN A 7 -3.00 20.50 7.34
CA GLN A 7 -2.61 21.05 6.05
C GLN A 7 -1.76 20.08 5.22
N VAL A 8 -0.77 19.41 5.83
CA VAL A 8 0.03 18.39 5.15
C VAL A 8 -0.86 17.29 4.59
N PHE A 9 -1.78 16.75 5.41
CA PHE A 9 -2.71 15.71 4.96
C PHE A 9 -3.68 16.21 3.90
N SER A 10 -4.16 17.44 4.01
CA SER A 10 -5.02 18.05 2.99
C SER A 10 -4.31 18.13 1.65
N ILE A 11 -3.05 18.58 1.60
CA ILE A 11 -2.26 18.66 0.37
C ILE A 11 -2.11 17.28 -0.28
N LEU A 12 -1.87 16.23 0.53
CA LEU A 12 -1.70 14.87 0.01
C LEU A 12 -3.02 14.21 -0.44
N ASN A 13 -4.16 14.70 0.05
CA ASN A 13 -5.48 14.13 -0.25
C ASN A 13 -6.20 14.88 -1.37
N THR A 14 -5.84 16.12 -1.68
CA THR A 14 -6.43 16.90 -2.77
C THR A 14 -5.56 16.89 -4.03
N ASN A 15 -6.18 17.07 -5.19
CA ASN A 15 -5.43 17.26 -6.43
C ASN A 15 -4.86 18.70 -6.47
N PRO A 16 -3.61 18.90 -6.96
CA PRO A 16 -2.74 17.93 -7.63
C PRO A 16 -1.84 17.09 -6.70
N GLY A 17 -1.81 17.36 -5.39
CA GLY A 17 -0.89 16.67 -4.47
C GLY A 17 -1.10 15.17 -4.35
N ASN A 18 -2.34 14.69 -4.48
CA ASN A 18 -2.66 13.26 -4.62
C ASN A 18 -1.92 12.59 -5.79
N LEU A 19 -1.79 13.27 -6.94
CA LEU A 19 -1.05 12.74 -8.09
C LEU A 19 0.46 12.72 -7.83
N ALA A 20 0.98 13.77 -7.19
CA ALA A 20 2.38 13.83 -6.77
C ALA A 20 2.72 12.68 -5.81
N TYR A 21 1.85 12.36 -4.87
CA TYR A 21 1.99 11.20 -3.97
C TYR A 21 2.15 9.89 -4.77
N HIS A 22 1.27 9.62 -5.74
CA HIS A 22 1.37 8.41 -6.56
C HIS A 22 2.66 8.38 -7.42
N LEU A 23 3.10 9.54 -7.93
CA LEU A 23 4.36 9.65 -8.67
C LEU A 23 5.57 9.35 -7.79
N VAL A 24 5.64 9.91 -6.58
CA VAL A 24 6.73 9.64 -5.62
C VAL A 24 6.86 8.13 -5.39
N LEU A 25 5.74 7.45 -5.12
CA LEU A 25 5.76 6.01 -4.91
C LEU A 25 6.12 5.22 -6.18
N ALA A 26 5.66 5.66 -7.36
CA ALA A 26 6.00 5.03 -8.62
C ALA A 26 7.50 5.17 -8.94
N PHE A 27 8.09 6.35 -8.71
CA PHE A 27 9.54 6.56 -8.89
C PHE A 27 10.37 5.75 -7.90
N SER A 28 9.96 5.68 -6.62
CA SER A 28 10.61 4.82 -5.63
C SER A 28 10.55 3.34 -6.03
N ALA A 29 9.40 2.86 -6.50
CA ALA A 29 9.24 1.49 -6.98
C ALA A 29 10.06 1.23 -8.27
N ALA A 30 10.11 2.19 -9.19
CA ALA A 30 10.92 2.10 -10.41
C ALA A 30 12.42 2.05 -10.10
N GLY A 31 12.90 2.86 -9.16
CA GLY A 31 14.29 2.80 -8.68
C GLY A 31 14.61 1.45 -8.05
N ALA A 32 13.73 0.92 -7.20
CA ALA A 32 13.87 -0.41 -6.62
C ALA A 32 13.89 -1.51 -7.69
N LEU A 33 13.05 -1.41 -8.73
CA LEU A 33 13.03 -2.33 -9.86
C LEU A 33 14.33 -2.26 -10.67
N GLN A 34 14.85 -1.06 -10.93
CA GLN A 34 16.12 -0.89 -11.64
C GLN A 34 17.28 -1.56 -10.91
N ILE A 35 17.39 -1.35 -9.59
CA ILE A 35 18.40 -2.00 -8.75
C ILE A 35 18.21 -3.52 -8.76
N SER A 36 16.97 -3.99 -8.64
CA SER A 36 16.62 -5.42 -8.69
C SER A 36 17.03 -6.06 -10.02
N LEU A 37 16.77 -5.40 -11.16
CA LEU A 37 17.15 -5.88 -12.48
C LEU A 37 18.67 -5.96 -12.67
N LEU A 38 19.40 -4.94 -12.21
CA LEU A 38 20.86 -4.93 -12.24
C LEU A 38 21.43 -6.06 -11.39
N SER A 39 20.92 -6.25 -10.18
CA SER A 39 21.35 -7.32 -9.28
C SER A 39 21.10 -8.71 -9.88
N TRP A 40 19.96 -8.91 -10.55
CA TRP A 40 19.61 -10.18 -11.19
C TRP A 40 20.53 -10.50 -12.36
N ARG A 41 20.81 -9.50 -13.22
CA ARG A 41 21.69 -9.65 -14.38
C ARG A 41 23.14 -9.96 -13.98
N ASN A 42 23.62 -9.34 -12.90
CA ASN A 42 25.00 -9.48 -12.45
C ASN A 42 25.23 -10.74 -11.60
N ALA A 43 24.22 -11.20 -10.84
CA ALA A 43 24.41 -12.28 -9.87
C ALA A 43 24.17 -13.69 -10.43
N GLY A 44 23.62 -13.86 -11.64
CA GLY A 44 23.38 -15.19 -12.25
C GLY A 44 22.50 -16.16 -11.42
N SER A 45 21.95 -15.70 -10.29
CA SER A 45 21.37 -16.56 -9.26
C SER A 45 19.85 -16.53 -9.29
N SER A 46 19.24 -17.64 -8.89
CA SER A 46 17.79 -17.84 -8.79
C SER A 46 17.04 -16.82 -7.91
N HIS A 47 17.75 -15.96 -7.18
CA HIS A 47 17.18 -14.99 -6.22
C HIS A 47 16.72 -13.68 -6.89
N GLY A 48 17.38 -13.24 -7.97
CA GLY A 48 17.10 -11.93 -8.57
C GLY A 48 15.72 -11.84 -9.25
N GLY A 49 15.20 -12.94 -9.80
CA GLY A 49 13.91 -12.95 -10.49
C GLY A 49 12.72 -12.59 -9.60
N ARG A 50 12.78 -12.92 -8.30
CA ARG A 50 11.71 -12.62 -7.34
C ARG A 50 11.68 -11.14 -6.97
N LEU A 51 12.84 -10.54 -6.73
CA LEU A 51 12.95 -9.11 -6.45
C LEU A 51 12.41 -8.28 -7.63
N VAL A 52 12.78 -8.66 -8.85
CA VAL A 52 12.27 -8.06 -10.09
C VAL A 52 10.75 -8.22 -10.19
N LEU A 53 10.22 -9.42 -9.91
CA LEU A 53 8.77 -9.65 -9.97
C LEU A 53 8.00 -8.84 -8.93
N GLY A 54 8.44 -8.81 -7.67
CA GLY A 54 7.73 -8.08 -6.62
C GLY A 54 7.83 -6.57 -6.77
N THR A 55 9.00 -6.04 -7.10
CA THR A 55 9.15 -4.59 -7.39
C THR A 55 8.42 -4.20 -8.67
N GLY A 56 8.37 -5.07 -9.67
CA GLY A 56 7.59 -4.88 -10.89
C GLY A 56 6.07 -4.86 -10.63
N LEU A 57 5.56 -5.79 -9.81
CA LEU A 57 4.16 -5.78 -9.38
C LEU A 57 3.81 -4.55 -8.53
N LEU A 58 4.70 -4.15 -7.61
CA LEU A 58 4.52 -2.92 -6.84
C LEU A 58 4.44 -1.70 -7.77
N LEU A 59 5.35 -1.59 -8.74
CA LEU A 59 5.34 -0.51 -9.72
C LEU A 59 4.03 -0.52 -10.54
N LEU A 60 3.61 -1.68 -11.02
CA LEU A 60 2.36 -1.82 -11.76
C LEU A 60 1.16 -1.30 -10.96
N VAL A 61 1.06 -1.68 -9.69
CA VAL A 61 -0.02 -1.21 -8.79
C VAL A 61 0.04 0.31 -8.63
N ARG A 62 1.23 0.90 -8.46
CA ARG A 62 1.37 2.38 -8.34
C ARG A 62 1.01 3.11 -9.63
N LEU A 63 1.37 2.58 -10.79
CA LEU A 63 1.00 3.15 -12.08
C LEU A 63 -0.51 3.07 -12.33
N LEU A 64 -1.14 1.92 -12.02
CA LEU A 64 -2.59 1.77 -12.11
C LEU A 64 -3.33 2.77 -11.21
N LEU A 65 -2.86 2.96 -9.97
CA LEU A 65 -3.41 3.97 -9.07
C LEU A 65 -3.20 5.39 -9.58
N PHE A 66 -2.03 5.70 -10.14
CA PHE A 66 -1.76 7.01 -10.74
C PHE A 66 -2.76 7.30 -11.87
N VAL A 67 -2.98 6.34 -12.77
CA VAL A 67 -3.95 6.48 -13.87
C VAL A 67 -5.37 6.62 -13.32
N ALA A 68 -5.76 5.80 -12.33
CA ALA A 68 -7.08 5.90 -11.71
C ALA A 68 -7.30 7.26 -11.01
N ALA A 69 -6.28 7.77 -10.32
CA ALA A 69 -6.31 9.09 -9.69
C ALA A 69 -6.42 10.21 -10.73
N ALA A 70 -5.70 10.10 -11.86
CA ALA A 70 -5.79 11.04 -12.96
C ALA A 70 -7.18 11.03 -13.60
N PHE A 71 -7.75 9.84 -13.84
CA PHE A 71 -9.11 9.69 -14.37
C PHE A 71 -10.17 10.24 -13.42
N ALA A 72 -10.01 10.05 -12.11
CA ALA A 72 -10.89 10.66 -11.12
C ALA A 72 -10.78 12.20 -11.14
N TRP A 73 -9.57 12.73 -11.35
CA TRP A 73 -9.35 14.18 -11.42
C TRP A 73 -10.00 14.83 -12.65
N ILE A 74 -9.92 14.19 -13.81
CA ILE A 74 -10.52 14.70 -15.05
C ILE A 74 -12.00 14.33 -15.23
N GLY A 75 -12.61 13.68 -14.22
CA GLY A 75 -14.03 13.33 -14.20
C GLY A 75 -14.44 12.10 -15.01
N ILE A 76 -13.48 11.28 -15.48
CA ILE A 76 -13.78 10.00 -16.15
C ILE A 76 -14.22 8.95 -15.12
N LEU A 77 -13.56 8.89 -13.97
CA LEU A 77 -13.97 8.06 -12.84
C LEU A 77 -14.67 8.94 -11.80
N SER A 78 -15.69 8.39 -11.14
CA SER A 78 -16.27 9.07 -9.97
C SER A 78 -15.19 9.24 -8.90
N ILE A 79 -15.02 10.46 -8.41
CA ILE A 79 -14.14 10.77 -7.28
C ILE A 79 -14.54 9.93 -6.05
N SER A 80 -15.83 9.65 -5.88
CA SER A 80 -16.31 8.81 -4.78
C SER A 80 -15.89 7.35 -4.92
N ALA A 81 -15.65 6.82 -6.12
CA ALA A 81 -15.27 5.43 -6.32
C ALA A 81 -13.79 5.14 -6.02
N PHE A 82 -12.96 6.18 -5.92
CA PHE A 82 -11.51 6.06 -5.78
C PHE A 82 -11.01 5.55 -4.41
N PRO A 83 -11.57 5.96 -3.25
CA PRO A 83 -11.07 5.55 -1.94
C PRO A 83 -11.01 4.04 -1.67
N PRO A 84 -12.03 3.23 -2.00
CA PRO A 84 -11.93 1.77 -1.88
C PRO A 84 -10.78 1.19 -2.70
N ILE A 85 -10.55 1.71 -3.91
CA ILE A 85 -9.49 1.25 -4.82
C ILE A 85 -8.11 1.58 -4.22
N ASP A 86 -7.95 2.78 -3.66
CA ASP A 86 -6.73 3.20 -2.96
C ASP A 86 -6.41 2.31 -1.75
N ARG A 87 -7.43 1.93 -0.95
CA ARG A 87 -7.26 0.97 0.16
C ARG A 87 -6.87 -0.42 -0.33
N SER A 88 -7.52 -0.89 -1.38
CA SER A 88 -7.26 -2.21 -1.97
C SER A 88 -5.82 -2.34 -2.42
N ALA A 89 -5.33 -1.33 -3.15
CA ALA A 89 -3.96 -1.27 -3.62
C ALA A 89 -2.94 -1.10 -2.48
N THR A 90 -3.30 -0.38 -1.40
CA THR A 90 -2.47 -0.29 -0.19
C THR A 90 -2.31 -1.66 0.48
N LEU A 91 -3.41 -2.38 0.69
CA LEU A 91 -3.38 -3.73 1.28
C LEU A 91 -2.58 -4.70 0.40
N PHE A 92 -2.84 -4.69 -0.91
CA PHE A 92 -2.12 -5.54 -1.85
C PHE A 92 -0.62 -5.21 -1.88
N GLY A 93 -0.27 -3.92 -1.84
CA GLY A 93 1.12 -3.47 -1.71
C GLY A 93 1.80 -3.99 -0.45
N LEU A 94 1.12 -3.96 0.71
CA LEU A 94 1.64 -4.53 1.96
C LEU A 94 1.91 -6.03 1.84
N VAL A 95 1.02 -6.79 1.21
CA VAL A 95 1.22 -8.22 0.96
C VAL A 95 2.49 -8.45 0.14
N LEU A 96 2.70 -7.66 -0.92
CA LEU A 96 3.91 -7.74 -1.75
C LEU A 96 5.18 -7.35 -0.98
N ILE A 97 5.14 -6.29 -0.16
CA ILE A 97 6.26 -5.86 0.68
C ILE A 97 6.64 -6.97 1.67
N VAL A 98 5.67 -7.54 2.38
CA VAL A 98 5.90 -8.66 3.30
C VAL A 98 6.46 -9.87 2.55
N TRP A 99 5.93 -10.20 1.38
CA TRP A 99 6.42 -11.30 0.55
C TRP A 99 7.88 -11.11 0.12
N LEU A 100 8.25 -9.89 -0.29
CA LEU A 100 9.60 -9.55 -0.73
C LEU A 100 10.62 -9.73 0.39
N TRP A 101 10.33 -9.18 1.58
CA TRP A 101 11.28 -9.21 2.70
C TRP A 101 11.32 -10.58 3.42
N SER A 102 10.18 -11.26 3.57
CA SER A 102 10.07 -12.46 4.42
C SER A 102 10.61 -13.75 3.81
N ALA A 103 10.74 -13.80 2.48
CA ALA A 103 11.26 -14.96 1.78
C ALA A 103 12.05 -14.56 0.52
N PRO A 104 13.27 -14.02 0.67
CA PRO A 104 14.10 -13.67 -0.49
C PRO A 104 14.43 -14.88 -1.38
N ALA A 105 14.54 -16.07 -0.77
CA ALA A 105 14.71 -17.35 -1.46
C ALA A 105 13.37 -18.03 -1.74
N ARG A 106 13.31 -18.86 -2.80
CA ARG A 106 12.10 -19.56 -3.23
C ARG A 106 11.56 -20.44 -2.10
N SER A 107 10.33 -20.16 -1.65
CA SER A 107 9.65 -20.93 -0.62
C SER A 107 8.20 -21.14 -1.03
N ARG A 108 7.84 -22.40 -1.32
CA ARG A 108 6.46 -22.76 -1.74
C ARG A 108 5.43 -22.31 -0.70
N LEU A 109 5.73 -22.47 0.58
CA LEU A 109 4.83 -22.03 1.66
C LEU A 109 4.64 -20.51 1.67
N ALA A 110 5.72 -19.73 1.49
CA ALA A 110 5.60 -18.27 1.44
C ALA A 110 4.85 -17.79 0.19
N ASP A 111 5.06 -18.47 -0.95
CA ASP A 111 4.39 -18.15 -2.21
C ASP A 111 2.89 -18.48 -2.12
N THR A 112 2.52 -19.65 -1.61
CA THR A 112 1.11 -20.02 -1.37
C THR A 112 0.45 -19.08 -0.36
N ALA A 113 1.12 -18.75 0.75
CA ALA A 113 0.58 -17.83 1.75
C ALA A 113 0.29 -16.45 1.15
N VAL A 114 1.17 -15.96 0.27
CA VAL A 114 1.00 -14.66 -0.38
C VAL A 114 -0.07 -14.67 -1.45
N VAL A 115 -0.20 -15.76 -2.22
CA VAL A 115 -1.34 -15.92 -3.12
C VAL A 115 -2.66 -15.95 -2.36
N LEU A 116 -2.74 -16.72 -1.27
CA LEU A 116 -3.95 -16.78 -0.43
C LEU A 116 -4.27 -15.42 0.20
N MET A 117 -3.25 -14.70 0.70
CA MET A 117 -3.43 -13.36 1.27
C MET A 117 -3.85 -12.34 0.20
N ALA A 118 -3.26 -12.41 -0.98
CA ALA A 118 -3.65 -11.58 -2.12
C ALA A 118 -5.09 -11.85 -2.54
N LEU A 119 -5.51 -13.11 -2.63
CA LEU A 119 -6.90 -13.48 -2.91
C LEU A 119 -7.84 -12.95 -1.83
N LEU A 120 -7.48 -13.07 -0.55
CA LEU A 120 -8.26 -12.53 0.55
C LEU A 120 -8.40 -11.00 0.44
N VAL A 121 -7.31 -10.29 0.14
CA VAL A 121 -7.34 -8.84 -0.11
C VAL A 121 -8.24 -8.51 -1.31
N LEU A 122 -8.15 -9.24 -2.41
CA LEU A 122 -8.98 -9.02 -3.60
C LEU A 122 -10.47 -9.28 -3.31
N THR A 123 -10.81 -10.34 -2.57
CA THR A 123 -12.18 -10.62 -2.14
C THR A 123 -12.71 -9.51 -1.24
N PHE A 124 -11.95 -9.11 -0.22
CA PHE A 124 -12.31 -7.99 0.65
C PHE A 124 -12.52 -6.69 -0.16
N SER A 125 -11.64 -6.43 -1.12
CA SER A 125 -11.70 -5.26 -2.01
C SER A 125 -12.96 -5.26 -2.87
N ALA A 126 -13.28 -6.39 -3.51
CA ALA A 126 -14.45 -6.53 -4.36
C ALA A 126 -15.76 -6.32 -3.56
N LEU A 127 -15.84 -6.92 -2.36
CA LEU A 127 -16.99 -6.73 -1.46
C LEU A 127 -17.11 -5.28 -1.01
N THR A 128 -15.99 -4.64 -0.67
CA THR A 128 -15.96 -3.24 -0.24
C THR A 128 -16.38 -2.30 -1.37
N ILE A 129 -15.90 -2.51 -2.59
CA ILE A 129 -16.29 -1.72 -3.77
C ILE A 129 -17.80 -1.88 -4.06
N ALA A 130 -18.30 -3.11 -4.06
CA ALA A 130 -19.71 -3.40 -4.30
C ALA A 130 -20.62 -2.80 -3.22
N TRP A 131 -20.19 -2.85 -1.95
CA TRP A 131 -20.92 -2.20 -0.86
C TRP A 131 -20.88 -0.67 -0.97
N TRP A 132 -19.71 -0.12 -1.31
CA TRP A 132 -19.49 1.32 -1.41
C TRP A 132 -20.29 1.98 -2.54
N SER A 133 -20.49 1.28 -3.66
CA SER A 133 -21.28 1.81 -4.78
C SER A 133 -22.76 2.06 -4.45
N ALA A 134 -23.25 1.54 -3.33
CA ALA A 134 -24.61 1.74 -2.85
C ALA A 134 -24.73 2.79 -1.73
N GLN A 135 -23.63 3.48 -1.39
CA GLN A 135 -23.61 4.49 -0.32
C GLN A 135 -23.85 5.90 -0.86
N ASP A 136 -24.29 6.80 0.03
CA ASP A 136 -24.50 8.21 -0.28
C ASP A 136 -23.19 8.91 -0.67
N ALA A 137 -23.27 9.80 -1.66
CA ALA A 137 -22.10 10.54 -2.17
C ALA A 137 -21.46 11.47 -1.12
N ASP A 138 -22.22 11.90 -0.11
CA ASP A 138 -21.76 12.79 0.96
C ASP A 138 -21.08 12.03 2.12
N LEU A 139 -21.14 10.70 2.12
CA LEU A 139 -20.48 9.89 3.13
C LEU A 139 -18.97 9.89 2.89
N ALA A 140 -18.19 10.31 3.88
CA ALA A 140 -16.74 10.27 3.82
C ALA A 140 -16.23 8.85 4.10
N TYR A 141 -15.42 8.30 3.19
CA TYR A 141 -14.99 6.89 3.27
C TYR A 141 -14.21 6.58 4.56
N ASN A 142 -13.39 7.51 5.08
CA ASN A 142 -12.61 7.28 6.31
C ASN A 142 -13.48 7.11 7.57
N SER A 143 -14.76 7.43 7.52
CA SER A 143 -15.69 7.30 8.66
C SER A 143 -16.52 6.02 8.60
N THR A 144 -16.10 5.05 7.78
CA THR A 144 -16.87 3.85 7.49
C THR A 144 -16.23 2.60 8.10
N TRP A 145 -17.05 1.58 8.36
CA TRP A 145 -16.56 0.28 8.83
C TRP A 145 -15.59 -0.41 7.85
N PRO A 146 -15.77 -0.34 6.52
CA PRO A 146 -14.76 -0.86 5.59
C PRO A 146 -13.40 -0.17 5.67
N ASP A 147 -13.33 1.15 5.93
CA ASP A 147 -12.05 1.81 6.19
C ASP A 147 -11.42 1.24 7.47
N PHE A 148 -12.17 1.19 8.57
CA PHE A 148 -11.69 0.61 9.83
C PHE A 148 -11.15 -0.82 9.65
N LEU A 149 -11.91 -1.69 8.98
CA LEU A 149 -11.48 -3.06 8.69
C LEU A 149 -10.23 -3.11 7.81
N ALA A 150 -10.10 -2.22 6.82
CA ALA A 150 -8.90 -2.13 6.01
C ALA A 150 -7.68 -1.74 6.85
N GLN A 151 -7.82 -0.82 7.81
CA GLN A 151 -6.72 -0.45 8.72
C GLN A 151 -6.32 -1.60 9.63
N VAL A 152 -7.30 -2.28 10.24
CA VAL A 152 -7.05 -3.46 11.09
C VAL A 152 -6.36 -4.55 10.29
N PHE A 153 -6.84 -4.82 9.08
CA PHE A 153 -6.26 -5.85 8.23
C PHE A 153 -4.83 -5.49 7.79
N ALA A 154 -4.57 -4.23 7.46
CA ALA A 154 -3.22 -3.73 7.18
C ALA A 154 -2.27 -3.97 8.36
N LEU A 155 -2.70 -3.64 9.59
CA LEU A 155 -1.91 -3.86 10.80
C LEU A 155 -1.65 -5.34 11.06
N LEU A 156 -2.61 -6.23 10.78
CA LEU A 156 -2.41 -7.68 10.90
C LEU A 156 -1.37 -8.19 9.88
N ILE A 157 -1.43 -7.73 8.63
CA ILE A 157 -0.43 -8.07 7.60
C ILE A 157 0.96 -7.58 8.02
N ILE A 158 1.05 -6.34 8.52
CA ILE A 158 2.30 -5.75 9.00
C ILE A 158 2.84 -6.53 10.20
N LEU A 159 2.00 -6.84 11.20
CA LEU A 159 2.39 -7.60 12.38
C LEU A 159 2.93 -8.98 11.99
N TYR A 160 2.24 -9.67 11.07
CA TYR A 160 2.71 -10.94 10.52
C TYR A 160 4.09 -10.78 9.87
N GLY A 161 4.28 -9.75 9.03
CA GLY A 161 5.57 -9.46 8.41
C GLY A 161 6.68 -9.20 9.42
N VAL A 162 6.41 -8.40 10.45
CA VAL A 162 7.34 -8.10 11.54
C VAL A 162 7.75 -9.38 12.27
N VAL A 163 6.78 -10.19 12.69
CA VAL A 163 7.04 -11.47 13.39
C VAL A 163 7.92 -12.39 12.53
N VAL A 164 7.56 -12.56 11.25
CA VAL A 164 8.32 -13.44 10.34
C VAL A 164 9.75 -12.93 10.12
N LEU A 165 9.94 -11.61 9.92
CA LEU A 165 11.26 -11.02 9.74
C LEU A 165 12.13 -11.09 10.99
N SER A 166 11.55 -10.86 12.17
CA SER A 166 12.27 -10.95 13.44
C SER A 166 12.74 -12.38 13.75
N ILE A 167 11.96 -13.40 13.35
CA ILE A 167 12.31 -14.81 13.54
C ILE A 167 13.33 -15.27 12.49
N LYS A 168 13.06 -15.05 11.19
CA LYS A 168 13.88 -15.60 10.11
C LYS A 168 15.17 -14.83 9.89
N ARG A 169 15.20 -13.53 10.21
CA ARG A 169 16.34 -12.62 9.98
C ARG A 169 16.97 -12.79 8.59
N SER A 170 16.12 -12.79 7.58
CA SER A 170 16.51 -12.88 6.17
C SER A 170 17.43 -11.72 5.75
N GLU A 171 18.03 -11.81 4.56
CA GLU A 171 18.82 -10.71 4.00
C GLU A 171 17.99 -9.41 3.94
N GLY A 172 18.55 -8.32 4.47
CA GLY A 172 17.86 -7.03 4.54
C GLY A 172 16.74 -6.93 5.59
N TRP A 173 16.64 -7.86 6.55
CA TRP A 173 15.58 -7.88 7.57
C TRP A 173 15.44 -6.57 8.35
N SER A 174 16.53 -5.86 8.64
CA SER A 174 16.49 -4.58 9.37
C SER A 174 15.80 -3.49 8.57
N THR A 175 16.10 -3.38 7.27
CA THR A 175 15.42 -2.45 6.35
C THR A 175 13.95 -2.82 6.20
N GLY A 176 13.64 -4.11 6.04
CA GLY A 176 12.26 -4.60 5.98
C GLY A 176 11.47 -4.27 7.26
N LEU A 177 12.07 -4.46 8.44
CA LEU A 177 11.45 -4.08 9.71
C LEU A 177 11.23 -2.57 9.83
N ALA A 178 12.23 -1.76 9.48
CA ALA A 178 12.09 -0.30 9.51
C ALA A 178 10.93 0.17 8.61
N CYS A 179 10.86 -0.36 7.38
CA CYS A 179 9.78 -0.10 6.43
C CYS A 179 8.41 -0.50 7.02
N LEU A 180 8.28 -1.71 7.57
CA LEU A 180 7.02 -2.18 8.17
C LEU A 180 6.61 -1.38 9.41
N ILE A 181 7.56 -0.95 10.25
CA ILE A 181 7.29 -0.10 11.42
C ILE A 181 6.79 1.28 10.97
N LEU A 182 7.44 1.90 9.98
CA LEU A 182 6.97 3.18 9.42
C LEU A 182 5.55 3.07 8.89
N LEU A 183 5.25 2.00 8.13
CA LEU A 183 3.89 1.74 7.65
C LEU A 183 2.90 1.52 8.80
N ALA A 184 3.28 0.79 9.86
CA ALA A 184 2.45 0.59 11.05
C ALA A 184 2.09 1.92 11.71
N ILE A 185 3.07 2.83 11.84
CA ILE A 185 2.86 4.16 12.42
C ILE A 185 1.81 4.93 11.61
N GLY A 186 1.86 4.88 10.28
CA GLY A 186 0.86 5.53 9.41
C GLY A 186 -0.57 5.00 9.64
N HIS A 187 -0.73 3.68 9.71
CA HIS A 187 -2.03 3.03 9.95
C HIS A 187 -2.56 3.30 11.37
N ILE A 188 -1.69 3.23 12.39
CA ILE A 188 -2.06 3.56 13.78
C ILE A 188 -2.44 5.04 13.87
N ALA A 189 -1.66 5.94 13.27
CA ALA A 189 -1.96 7.37 13.29
C ALA A 189 -3.31 7.68 12.61
N HIS A 190 -3.64 7.01 11.50
CA HIS A 190 -4.95 7.15 10.85
C HIS A 190 -6.11 6.69 11.76
N LEU A 191 -5.93 5.59 12.49
CA LEU A 191 -6.95 5.10 13.43
C LEU A 191 -7.12 6.00 14.66
N LEU A 192 -6.03 6.56 15.18
CA LEU A 192 -6.06 7.40 16.39
C LEU A 192 -6.47 8.85 16.07
N PHE A 193 -6.18 9.34 14.88
CA PHE A 193 -6.42 10.71 14.46
C PHE A 193 -7.12 10.77 13.09
N PRO A 194 -8.35 10.25 12.97
CA PRO A 194 -9.11 10.33 11.72
C PRO A 194 -9.43 11.79 11.39
N ILE A 195 -9.34 12.15 10.10
CA ILE A 195 -9.75 13.46 9.60
C ILE A 195 -11.22 13.36 9.16
N PRO A 196 -12.16 13.99 9.89
CA PRO A 196 -13.57 13.94 9.53
C PRO A 196 -13.80 14.54 8.14
N GLY A 197 -14.75 13.99 7.39
CA GLY A 197 -15.08 14.49 6.05
C GLY A 197 -14.05 14.16 4.96
N SER A 198 -12.93 13.51 5.29
CA SER A 198 -11.95 13.05 4.32
C SER A 198 -12.20 11.60 3.91
N SER A 199 -11.94 11.27 2.64
CA SER A 199 -12.04 9.90 2.12
C SER A 199 -10.67 9.24 1.89
N LEU A 200 -9.56 9.96 2.07
CA LEU A 200 -8.21 9.45 1.84
C LEU A 200 -7.35 9.50 3.12
N PRO A 201 -6.40 8.57 3.32
CA PRO A 201 -5.73 8.39 4.59
C PRO A 201 -4.39 9.13 4.59
N GLY A 202 -4.41 10.43 4.93
CA GLY A 202 -3.23 11.29 4.84
C GLY A 202 -2.03 10.75 5.62
N ALA A 203 -2.25 10.21 6.82
CA ALA A 203 -1.21 9.62 7.67
C ALA A 203 -0.56 8.37 7.04
N VAL A 204 -1.38 7.48 6.45
CA VAL A 204 -0.88 6.28 5.76
C VAL A 204 -0.06 6.67 4.54
N ARG A 205 -0.54 7.64 3.75
CA ARG A 205 0.16 8.12 2.54
C ARG A 205 1.50 8.74 2.88
N LEU A 206 1.57 9.54 3.93
CA LEU A 206 2.82 10.11 4.42
C LEU A 206 3.81 9.01 4.84
N ALA A 207 3.35 8.03 5.61
CA ALA A 207 4.17 6.89 6.01
C ALA A 207 4.67 6.07 4.82
N GLN A 208 3.83 5.86 3.79
CA GLN A 208 4.21 5.14 2.57
C GLN A 208 5.27 5.87 1.76
N MET A 209 5.31 7.21 1.77
CA MET A 209 6.37 7.97 1.10
C MET A 209 7.70 7.92 1.88
N ALA A 210 7.62 7.73 3.20
CA ALA A 210 8.80 7.66 4.07
C ALA A 210 9.42 6.26 4.16
N ALA A 211 8.62 5.21 3.94
CA ALA A 211 8.99 3.80 4.07
C ALA A 211 9.66 3.22 2.82
#